data_AF-A0A7R9JI80-F1
#
_entry.id   AF-A0A7R9JI80-F1
#
_cell.length_a   1.000
_cell.length_b   1.000
_cell.length_c   1.000
_cell.angle_alpha   90.00
_cell.angle_beta   90.00
_cell.angle_gamma   90.00
#
_symmetry.space_group_name_H-M   'P 1'
#
loop_
_entity.id
_entity.type
_entity.pdbx_description
1 polymer ?
#
loop_
_entity_poly.entity_id
_entity_poly.type
_entity_poly.pdbx_seq_one_letter_code
_entity_poly.pdbx_strand_id
1 'polypeptide(L)'
;KYLYFKETGTPIPSDKPIDGSHIDWIRMGTTVATNALLERKGERMALLINKGFKDLLFIGNQARPKIFDLEIITPEVLYEEVVEVDCRVIPALPGRCELQTRGDNIHHYKKWQPIRGTTQEDLLICKDLDSEQLKEDLIKLKSKGIESIAVVLAHSYTFQDHELQVGDIAKSLGFKHVSLSHQVMPMVRIVPRGFTACADAYLTPHIKKYVQGFASGFKDSLKGINVLFMQSDGGLTPMDV
;
A
#
# COMPACT_ATOMS: atom_id res chain seq x y z
N LYS A 1 -15.78 32.44 5.05
CA LYS A 1 -16.29 33.44 6.02
C LYS A 1 -17.30 34.41 5.38
N TYR A 2 -16.93 35.16 4.34
CA TYR A 2 -17.87 36.10 3.67
C TYR A 2 -19.12 35.43 3.05
N LEU A 3 -18.94 34.34 2.29
CA LEU A 3 -20.05 33.60 1.67
C LEU A 3 -21.04 33.03 2.70
N TYR A 4 -20.54 32.41 3.77
CA TYR A 4 -21.38 31.88 4.84
C TYR A 4 -22.20 32.98 5.53
N PHE A 5 -21.59 34.13 5.81
CA PHE A 5 -22.28 35.28 6.39
C PHE A 5 -23.37 35.82 5.45
N LYS A 6 -23.11 35.84 4.14
CA LYS A 6 -24.09 36.28 3.13
C LYS A 6 -25.33 35.38 3.10
N GLU A 7 -25.16 34.06 3.26
CA GLU A 7 -26.27 33.10 3.18
C GLU A 7 -27.00 32.87 4.51
N THR A 8 -26.29 32.93 5.64
CA THR A 8 -26.88 32.62 6.98
C THR A 8 -27.17 33.86 7.83
N GLY A 9 -26.63 35.02 7.45
CA GLY A 9 -26.67 36.24 8.28
C GLY A 9 -25.85 36.16 9.57
N THR A 10 -25.18 35.02 9.85
CA THR A 10 -24.38 34.82 11.07
C THR A 10 -22.89 34.79 10.75
N PRO A 11 -22.06 35.55 11.49
CA PRO A 11 -20.61 35.51 11.29
C PRO A 11 -20.05 34.19 11.83
N ILE A 12 -19.13 33.56 11.08
CA ILE A 12 -18.42 32.36 11.56
C ILE A 12 -17.49 32.77 12.72
N PRO A 13 -17.69 32.27 13.95
CA PRO A 13 -16.77 32.50 15.06
C PRO A 13 -15.40 31.91 14.74
N SER A 14 -14.31 32.60 15.10
CA SER A 14 -12.95 32.10 14.88
C SER A 14 -12.60 30.88 15.75
N ASP A 15 -13.22 30.79 16.93
CA ASP A 15 -12.86 29.83 17.99
C ASP A 15 -13.88 28.71 18.19
N LYS A 16 -14.87 28.59 17.29
CA LYS A 16 -15.89 27.53 17.37
C LYS A 16 -15.94 26.72 16.08
N PRO A 17 -16.21 25.40 16.16
CA PRO A 17 -16.45 24.59 14.98
C PRO A 17 -17.60 25.15 14.12
N ILE A 18 -17.48 25.01 12.81
CA ILE A 18 -18.46 25.49 11.84
C ILE A 18 -19.70 24.58 11.89
N ASP A 19 -20.88 25.17 11.94
CA ASP A 19 -22.14 24.43 11.79
C ASP A 19 -22.34 24.03 10.33
N GLY A 20 -22.38 22.72 10.08
CA GLY A 20 -22.54 22.14 8.74
C GLY A 20 -23.98 21.80 8.38
N SER A 21 -24.96 22.10 9.23
CA SER A 21 -26.39 21.75 9.01
C SER A 21 -26.99 22.30 7.71
N HIS A 22 -26.43 23.37 7.16
CA HIS A 22 -26.86 23.98 5.90
C HIS A 22 -26.06 23.49 4.67
N ILE A 23 -25.16 22.51 4.83
CA ILE A 23 -24.29 22.00 3.77
C ILE A 23 -24.80 20.63 3.33
N ASP A 24 -25.25 20.54 2.08
CA ASP A 24 -25.76 19.30 1.49
C ASP A 24 -24.62 18.35 1.06
N TRP A 25 -23.59 18.88 0.41
CA TRP A 25 -22.41 18.13 0.00
C TRP A 25 -21.14 18.98 -0.04
N ILE A 26 -19.99 18.34 0.17
CA ILE A 26 -18.67 18.94 0.03
C ILE A 26 -17.91 18.12 -1.02
N ARG A 27 -17.45 18.76 -2.10
CA ARG A 27 -16.49 18.14 -3.04
C ARG A 27 -15.13 18.77 -2.84
N MET A 28 -14.13 17.96 -2.55
CA MET A 28 -12.77 18.41 -2.31
C MET A 28 -11.79 17.81 -3.32
N GLY A 29 -11.09 18.68 -4.05
CA GLY A 29 -9.83 18.36 -4.70
C GLY A 29 -8.69 18.96 -3.87
N THR A 30 -7.67 18.17 -3.58
CA THR A 30 -6.52 18.61 -2.78
C THR A 30 -5.20 18.13 -3.39
N THR A 31 -4.16 18.95 -3.24
CA THR A 31 -2.79 18.64 -3.66
C THR A 31 -1.93 18.10 -2.52
N VAL A 32 -2.53 17.81 -1.36
CA VAL A 32 -1.82 17.30 -0.18
C VAL A 32 -1.00 16.06 -0.49
N ALA A 33 -1.57 15.09 -1.23
CA ALA A 33 -0.87 13.87 -1.59
C ALA A 33 0.34 14.13 -2.49
N THR A 34 0.16 14.93 -3.55
CA THR A 34 1.22 15.25 -4.51
C THR A 34 2.33 16.08 -3.88
N ASN A 35 1.98 17.05 -3.03
CA ASN A 35 2.97 17.87 -2.33
C ASN A 35 3.73 17.05 -1.29
N ALA A 36 3.05 16.18 -0.54
CA ALA A 36 3.72 15.26 0.40
C ALA A 36 4.71 14.34 -0.31
N LEU A 37 4.40 13.88 -1.53
CA LEU A 37 5.31 13.07 -2.33
C LEU A 37 6.52 13.88 -2.83
N LEU A 38 6.29 15.07 -3.39
CA LEU A 38 7.34 15.95 -3.92
C LEU A 38 8.28 16.47 -2.81
N GLU A 39 7.72 16.80 -1.65
CA GLU A 39 8.47 17.33 -0.50
C GLU A 39 9.02 16.23 0.42
N ARG A 40 8.79 14.95 0.11
CA ARG A 40 9.17 13.80 0.95
C ARG A 40 8.65 13.90 2.38
N LYS A 41 7.39 14.33 2.54
CA LYS A 41 6.69 14.50 3.83
C LYS A 41 5.57 13.47 4.09
N GLY A 42 5.71 12.25 3.55
CA GLY A 42 4.84 11.13 3.88
C GLY A 42 5.23 10.42 5.18
N GLU A 43 4.56 9.31 5.45
CA GLU A 43 4.81 8.49 6.63
C GLU A 43 6.07 7.62 6.45
N ARG A 44 6.86 7.46 7.52
CA ARG A 44 8.00 6.54 7.52
C ARG A 44 7.48 5.11 7.32
N MET A 45 8.01 4.41 6.30
CA MET A 45 7.50 3.09 5.94
C MET A 45 8.61 2.06 5.67
N ALA A 46 8.25 0.77 5.85
CA ALA A 46 9.09 -0.36 5.47
C ALA A 46 8.42 -1.24 4.41
N LEU A 47 9.23 -1.85 3.55
CA LEU A 47 8.80 -2.79 2.52
C LEU A 47 8.98 -4.23 3.03
N LEU A 48 7.92 -5.03 2.99
CA LEU A 48 7.99 -6.47 3.16
C LEU A 48 7.89 -7.13 1.78
N ILE A 49 8.91 -7.89 1.41
CA ILE A 49 9.01 -8.54 0.09
C ILE A 49 9.58 -9.94 0.24
N ASN A 50 9.40 -10.83 -0.74
CA ASN A 50 9.97 -12.17 -0.63
C ASN A 50 11.49 -12.13 -0.51
N LYS A 51 12.04 -13.09 0.23
CA LYS A 51 13.49 -13.31 0.31
C LYS A 51 14.15 -13.50 -1.05
N GLY A 52 15.27 -12.82 -1.27
CA GLY A 52 15.98 -12.73 -2.55
C GLY A 52 15.47 -11.62 -3.48
N PHE A 53 14.45 -10.84 -3.07
CA PHE A 53 13.86 -9.76 -3.86
C PHE A 53 13.98 -8.39 -3.19
N LYS A 54 14.85 -8.25 -2.17
CA LYS A 54 15.09 -7.00 -1.44
C LYS A 54 15.25 -5.78 -2.35
N ASP A 55 16.04 -5.91 -3.42
CA ASP A 55 16.38 -4.80 -4.31
C ASP A 55 15.43 -4.65 -5.50
N LEU A 56 14.36 -5.45 -5.58
CA LEU A 56 13.47 -5.50 -6.75
C LEU A 56 12.87 -4.14 -7.10
N LEU A 57 12.33 -3.41 -6.11
CA LEU A 57 11.72 -2.11 -6.34
C LEU A 57 12.76 -1.00 -6.54
N PHE A 58 13.95 -1.15 -5.99
CA PHE A 58 15.08 -0.27 -6.26
C PHE A 58 15.57 -0.40 -7.71
N ILE A 59 15.68 -1.62 -8.22
CA ILE A 59 16.03 -1.89 -9.63
C ILE A 59 14.90 -1.43 -10.57
N GLY A 60 13.65 -1.59 -10.15
CA GLY A 60 12.47 -1.18 -10.91
C GLY A 60 12.34 -1.94 -12.23
N ASN A 61 12.06 -1.22 -13.32
CA ASN A 61 11.93 -1.77 -14.67
C ASN A 61 13.14 -1.48 -15.57
N GLN A 62 14.22 -0.92 -15.00
CA GLN A 62 15.42 -0.47 -15.72
C GLN A 62 15.13 0.47 -16.91
N ALA A 63 13.96 1.13 -16.95
CA ALA A 63 13.65 2.06 -18.01
C ALA A 63 14.56 3.29 -17.91
N ARG A 64 15.24 3.63 -19.00
CA ARG A 64 16.08 4.83 -19.10
C ARG A 64 15.33 5.91 -19.88
N PRO A 65 14.95 7.04 -19.24
CA PRO A 65 14.31 8.15 -19.95
C PRO A 65 15.18 8.70 -21.09
N LYS A 66 16.50 8.72 -20.87
CA LYS A 66 17.52 9.10 -21.86
C LYS A 66 18.49 7.94 -22.02
N ILE A 67 18.28 7.12 -23.05
CA ILE A 67 18.99 5.84 -23.24
C ILE A 67 20.50 6.04 -23.44
N PHE A 68 20.92 7.20 -23.96
CA PHE A 68 22.31 7.51 -24.31
C PHE A 68 23.07 8.32 -23.25
N ASP A 69 22.42 8.75 -22.17
CA ASP A 69 23.13 9.45 -21.09
C ASP A 69 24.05 8.48 -20.36
N LEU A 70 25.34 8.83 -20.26
CA LEU A 70 26.35 8.03 -19.55
C LEU A 70 26.18 8.13 -18.03
N GLU A 71 25.68 9.26 -17.54
CA GLU A 71 25.37 9.49 -16.13
C GLU A 71 23.92 9.06 -15.86
N ILE A 72 23.75 7.93 -15.20
CA ILE A 72 22.44 7.34 -14.90
C ILE A 72 21.99 7.84 -13.52
N ILE A 73 20.97 8.67 -13.49
CA ILE A 73 20.34 9.12 -12.25
C ILE A 73 19.23 8.13 -11.88
N THR A 74 19.44 7.35 -10.82
CA THR A 74 18.43 6.43 -10.28
C THR A 74 17.52 7.17 -9.30
N PRO A 75 16.19 7.14 -9.47
CA PRO A 75 15.26 7.72 -8.50
C PRO A 75 15.37 7.04 -7.13
N GLU A 76 15.24 7.83 -6.07
CA GLU A 76 15.19 7.31 -4.70
C GLU A 76 13.85 6.62 -4.39
N VAL A 77 13.91 5.58 -3.56
CA VAL A 77 12.73 4.81 -3.09
C VAL A 77 12.00 5.52 -1.94
N LEU A 78 10.76 5.09 -1.64
CA LEU A 78 9.93 5.68 -0.58
C LEU A 78 10.10 4.99 0.78
N TYR A 79 10.62 3.77 0.81
CA TYR A 79 10.79 2.98 2.02
C TYR A 79 12.18 3.16 2.63
N GLU A 80 12.26 3.11 3.97
CA GLU A 80 13.51 3.23 4.72
C GLU A 80 14.17 1.88 4.96
N GLU A 81 13.36 0.84 5.16
CA GLU A 81 13.81 -0.50 5.55
C GLU A 81 13.12 -1.55 4.68
N VAL A 82 13.80 -2.67 4.47
CA VAL A 82 13.26 -3.82 3.73
C VAL A 82 13.39 -5.07 4.59
N VAL A 83 12.27 -5.78 4.76
CA VAL A 83 12.22 -7.09 5.43
C VAL A 83 11.92 -8.16 4.39
N GLU A 84 12.78 -9.17 4.36
CA GLU A 84 12.68 -10.30 3.46
C GLU A 84 11.88 -11.43 4.10
N VAL A 85 10.66 -11.63 3.61
CA VAL A 85 9.74 -12.68 4.06
C VAL A 85 10.10 -13.99 3.35
N ASP A 86 10.45 -15.02 4.12
CA ASP A 86 10.89 -16.31 3.60
C ASP A 86 9.72 -17.24 3.25
N CYS A 87 8.83 -16.76 2.37
CA CYS A 87 7.73 -17.52 1.78
C CYS A 87 7.82 -17.51 0.25
N ARG A 88 7.28 -18.54 -0.40
CA ARG A 88 7.29 -18.63 -1.86
C ARG A 88 6.11 -19.43 -2.40
N VAL A 89 5.40 -18.83 -3.33
CA VAL A 89 4.39 -19.47 -4.18
C VAL A 89 4.81 -19.26 -5.64
N ILE A 90 4.59 -20.26 -6.48
CA ILE A 90 4.86 -20.18 -7.92
C ILE A 90 3.67 -20.73 -8.71
N PRO A 91 3.43 -20.24 -9.94
CA PRO A 91 2.51 -20.87 -10.86
C PRO A 91 2.97 -22.27 -11.29
N ALA A 92 2.05 -23.25 -11.36
CA ALA A 92 2.36 -24.62 -11.77
C ALA A 92 2.64 -24.74 -13.29
N LEU A 93 1.91 -23.96 -14.11
CA LEU A 93 2.05 -23.86 -15.58
C LEU A 93 2.23 -25.19 -16.32
N PRO A 94 1.28 -26.15 -16.18
CA PRO A 94 1.38 -27.46 -16.83
C PRO A 94 1.50 -27.30 -18.36
N GLY A 95 2.42 -28.06 -18.95
CA GLY A 95 2.66 -28.11 -20.40
C GLY A 95 3.28 -26.87 -21.07
N ARG A 96 3.60 -25.79 -20.35
CA ARG A 96 4.18 -24.57 -20.96
C ARG A 96 5.56 -24.21 -20.43
N CYS A 97 5.72 -24.21 -19.12
CA CYS A 97 6.97 -23.93 -18.41
C CYS A 97 6.92 -24.67 -17.07
N GLU A 98 6.63 -25.96 -17.12
CA GLU A 98 6.84 -26.81 -15.96
C GLU A 98 8.31 -26.69 -15.57
N LEU A 99 8.61 -26.56 -14.29
CA LEU A 99 9.96 -26.81 -13.78
C LEU A 99 10.27 -28.29 -14.03
N GLN A 100 10.67 -28.60 -15.27
CA GLN A 100 11.09 -29.93 -15.67
C GLN A 100 12.50 -30.15 -15.15
N THR A 101 12.63 -31.12 -14.24
CA THR A 101 13.89 -31.67 -13.76
C THR A 101 14.77 -32.09 -14.94
N ARG A 102 15.74 -31.25 -15.31
CA ARG A 102 16.89 -31.68 -16.11
C ARG A 102 18.05 -31.96 -15.17
N GLY A 103 18.44 -33.23 -15.09
CA GLY A 103 19.64 -33.69 -14.38
C GLY A 103 19.34 -34.33 -13.03
N ASP A 104 20.18 -35.31 -12.67
CA ASP A 104 20.05 -36.27 -11.58
C ASP A 104 20.11 -35.70 -10.14
N ASN A 105 19.74 -34.43 -9.94
CA ASN A 105 19.61 -33.83 -8.62
C ASN A 105 18.34 -32.96 -8.54
N ILE A 106 17.59 -33.12 -7.44
CA ILE A 106 16.55 -32.22 -6.89
C ILE A 106 15.08 -32.73 -7.03
N HIS A 107 14.69 -33.57 -6.07
CA HIS A 107 13.33 -34.07 -5.80
C HIS A 107 12.40 -33.06 -5.05
N HIS A 108 12.37 -31.77 -5.38
CA HIS A 108 11.69 -30.79 -4.50
C HIS A 108 10.26 -30.40 -4.93
N TYR A 109 9.95 -30.32 -6.23
CA TYR A 109 8.63 -29.79 -6.67
C TYR A 109 7.45 -30.75 -6.44
N LYS A 110 7.68 -32.08 -6.43
CA LYS A 110 6.65 -33.08 -6.09
C LYS A 110 6.18 -33.00 -4.62
N LYS A 111 6.94 -32.33 -3.75
CA LYS A 111 6.57 -32.12 -2.33
C LYS A 111 5.78 -30.83 -2.12
N TRP A 112 5.72 -29.94 -3.10
CA TRP A 112 5.05 -28.66 -2.95
C TRP A 112 3.55 -28.83 -3.01
N GLN A 113 2.85 -28.13 -2.12
CA GLN A 113 1.41 -28.28 -1.98
C GLN A 113 0.73 -27.55 -3.14
N PRO A 114 -0.09 -28.25 -3.94
CA PRO A 114 -0.88 -27.60 -4.97
C PRO A 114 -2.01 -26.82 -4.32
N ILE A 115 -2.20 -25.58 -4.77
CA ILE A 115 -3.28 -24.70 -4.34
C ILE A 115 -3.88 -24.02 -5.56
N ARG A 116 -5.19 -23.80 -5.55
CA ARG A 116 -5.87 -23.08 -6.61
C ARG A 116 -6.01 -21.62 -6.22
N GLY A 117 -5.46 -20.73 -7.02
CA GLY A 117 -5.56 -19.29 -6.79
C GLY A 117 -6.97 -18.75 -7.05
N THR A 118 -7.22 -17.52 -6.63
CA THR A 118 -8.52 -16.84 -6.83
C THR A 118 -8.89 -16.69 -8.32
N THR A 119 -7.88 -16.67 -9.20
CA THR A 119 -8.01 -16.62 -10.66
C THR A 119 -8.24 -17.99 -11.30
N GLN A 120 -8.45 -19.05 -10.50
CA GLN A 120 -8.59 -20.45 -10.93
C GLN A 120 -7.33 -21.10 -11.52
N GLU A 121 -6.18 -20.42 -11.45
CA GLU A 121 -4.88 -20.96 -11.85
C GLU A 121 -4.32 -21.91 -10.80
N ASP A 122 -3.62 -22.95 -11.25
CA ASP A 122 -2.91 -23.87 -10.36
C ASP A 122 -1.56 -23.28 -9.93
N LEU A 123 -1.33 -23.25 -8.62
CA LEU A 123 -0.14 -22.74 -7.97
C LEU A 123 0.48 -23.83 -7.10
N LEU A 124 1.77 -23.67 -6.78
CA LEU A 124 2.52 -24.53 -5.89
C LEU A 124 3.09 -23.69 -4.75
N ILE A 125 2.79 -24.08 -3.51
CA ILE A 125 3.41 -23.49 -2.32
C ILE A 125 4.77 -24.17 -2.13
N CYS A 126 5.84 -23.45 -2.47
CA CYS A 126 7.20 -23.95 -2.32
C CYS A 126 7.69 -23.87 -0.88
N LYS A 127 7.29 -22.79 -0.19
CA LYS A 127 7.64 -22.53 1.19
C LYS A 127 6.54 -21.69 1.85
N ASP A 128 6.07 -22.18 2.98
CA ASP A 128 5.05 -21.51 3.77
C ASP A 128 5.62 -20.35 4.60
N LEU A 129 4.76 -19.47 5.10
CA LEU A 129 5.14 -18.31 5.88
C LEU A 129 5.62 -18.72 7.28
N ASP A 130 6.84 -18.32 7.63
CA ASP A 130 7.33 -18.40 9.01
C ASP A 130 6.79 -17.23 9.84
N SER A 131 5.72 -17.50 10.59
CA SER A 131 5.03 -16.49 11.40
C SER A 131 5.86 -16.02 12.59
N GLU A 132 6.72 -16.86 13.16
CA GLU A 132 7.52 -16.50 14.35
C GLU A 132 8.68 -15.60 13.94
N GLN A 133 9.41 -15.97 12.88
CA GLN A 133 10.47 -15.12 12.34
C GLN A 133 9.93 -13.75 11.89
N LEU A 134 8.77 -13.74 11.23
CA LEU A 134 8.13 -12.49 10.80
C LEU A 134 7.78 -11.58 11.97
N LYS A 135 7.26 -12.13 13.08
CA LYS A 135 6.94 -11.33 14.29
C LYS A 135 8.20 -10.67 14.83
N GLU A 136 9.32 -11.39 14.93
CA GLU A 136 10.58 -10.83 15.39
C GLU A 136 11.05 -9.67 14.52
N ASP A 137 10.97 -9.82 13.20
CA ASP A 137 11.40 -8.80 12.26
C ASP A 137 10.48 -7.56 12.29
N LEU A 138 9.17 -7.75 12.45
CA LEU A 138 8.21 -6.67 12.66
C LEU A 138 8.44 -5.91 13.98
N ILE A 139 8.80 -6.61 15.06
CA ILE A 139 9.16 -5.98 16.34
C ILE A 139 10.42 -5.12 16.18
N LYS A 140 11.43 -5.60 15.45
CA LYS A 140 12.64 -4.83 15.13
C LYS A 140 12.28 -3.56 14.33
N LEU A 141 11.39 -3.65 13.34
CA LEU A 141 10.93 -2.47 12.59
C LEU A 141 10.22 -1.45 13.48
N LYS A 142 9.34 -1.91 14.36
CA LYS A 142 8.65 -1.07 15.35
C LYS A 142 9.63 -0.35 16.27
N SER A 143 10.71 -1.01 16.70
CA SER A 143 11.75 -0.39 17.53
C SER A 143 12.47 0.78 16.84
N LYS A 144 12.50 0.81 15.50
CA LYS A 144 13.04 1.92 14.69
C LYS A 144 12.02 3.07 14.48
N GLY A 145 10.81 2.94 15.03
CA GLY A 145 9.73 3.93 14.92
C GLY A 145 9.00 3.92 13.58
N ILE A 146 9.04 2.80 12.84
CA ILE A 146 8.26 2.63 11.60
C ILE A 146 6.88 2.08 11.96
N GLU A 147 5.83 2.77 11.54
CA GLU A 147 4.44 2.44 11.86
C GLU A 147 3.58 2.13 10.62
N SER A 148 4.11 2.37 9.42
CA SER A 148 3.47 2.06 8.15
C SER A 148 4.28 1.01 7.38
N ILE A 149 3.62 0.03 6.78
CA ILE A 149 4.28 -1.01 5.99
C ILE A 149 3.55 -1.29 4.68
N ALA A 150 4.31 -1.63 3.64
CA ALA A 150 3.79 -2.18 2.39
C ALA A 150 4.22 -3.64 2.27
N VAL A 151 3.28 -4.54 2.00
CA VAL A 151 3.53 -5.98 1.83
C VAL A 151 3.35 -6.32 0.36
N VAL A 152 4.44 -6.77 -0.28
CA VAL A 152 4.52 -7.06 -1.71
C VAL A 152 5.10 -8.45 -1.93
N LEU A 153 4.25 -9.47 -2.00
CA LEU A 153 4.67 -10.84 -2.25
C LEU A 153 4.44 -11.24 -3.72
N ALA A 154 5.32 -12.07 -4.25
CA ALA A 154 5.20 -12.67 -5.57
C ALA A 154 3.92 -13.49 -5.66
N HIS A 155 3.21 -13.36 -6.77
CA HIS A 155 1.94 -14.04 -7.03
C HIS A 155 0.80 -13.75 -6.04
N SER A 156 0.92 -12.70 -5.21
CA SER A 156 -0.14 -12.32 -4.26
C SER A 156 -1.46 -11.89 -4.90
N TYR A 157 -1.43 -11.44 -6.16
CA TYR A 157 -2.64 -11.13 -6.93
C TYR A 157 -3.59 -12.33 -7.07
N THR A 158 -3.07 -13.55 -6.98
CA THR A 158 -3.85 -14.81 -7.09
C THR A 158 -3.85 -15.61 -5.79
N PHE A 159 -2.73 -15.64 -5.04
CA PHE A 159 -2.62 -16.28 -3.73
C PHE A 159 -2.44 -15.24 -2.63
N GLN A 160 -3.54 -14.85 -1.99
CA GLN A 160 -3.59 -13.71 -1.08
C GLN A 160 -3.22 -14.05 0.37
N ASP A 161 -3.31 -15.34 0.73
CA ASP A 161 -3.24 -15.82 2.11
C ASP A 161 -1.97 -15.39 2.85
N HIS A 162 -0.79 -15.48 2.23
CA HIS A 162 0.45 -15.03 2.86
C HIS A 162 0.47 -13.52 3.12
N GLU A 163 -0.05 -12.69 2.20
CA GLU A 163 -0.13 -11.24 2.45
C GLU A 163 -1.16 -10.92 3.55
N LEU A 164 -2.29 -11.64 3.58
CA LEU A 164 -3.31 -11.48 4.63
C LEU A 164 -2.75 -11.85 6.00
N GLN A 165 -2.06 -12.99 6.12
CA GLN A 165 -1.41 -13.41 7.35
C GLN A 165 -0.37 -12.40 7.84
N VAL A 166 0.49 -11.90 6.93
CA VAL A 166 1.44 -10.82 7.26
C VAL A 166 0.70 -9.59 7.77
N GLY A 167 -0.40 -9.22 7.11
CA GLY A 167 -1.22 -8.07 7.49
C GLY A 167 -1.86 -8.22 8.87
N ASP A 168 -2.38 -9.40 9.19
CA ASP A 168 -3.00 -9.68 10.50
C ASP A 168 -1.96 -9.67 11.62
N ILE A 169 -0.77 -10.25 11.39
CA ILE A 169 0.34 -10.19 12.34
C ILE A 169 0.77 -8.73 12.57
N ALA A 170 0.95 -7.95 11.50
CA ALA A 170 1.31 -6.54 11.62
C ALA A 170 0.24 -5.72 12.38
N LYS A 171 -1.05 -5.93 12.09
CA LYS A 171 -2.14 -5.28 12.83
C LYS A 171 -2.13 -5.67 14.30
N SER A 172 -1.87 -6.94 14.63
CA SER A 172 -1.79 -7.42 16.02
C SER A 172 -0.63 -6.79 16.81
N LEU A 173 0.47 -6.46 16.14
CA LEU A 173 1.62 -5.73 16.71
C LEU A 173 1.41 -4.21 16.74
N GLY A 174 0.25 -3.73 16.27
CA GLY A 174 -0.19 -2.33 16.34
C GLY A 174 0.44 -1.43 15.29
N PHE A 175 0.81 -1.93 14.10
CA PHE A 175 1.13 -1.05 12.98
C PHE A 175 -0.09 -0.19 12.63
N LYS A 176 0.10 1.12 12.45
CA LYS A 176 -1.01 2.06 12.21
C LYS A 176 -1.59 1.91 10.82
N HIS A 177 -0.75 1.52 9.86
CA HIS A 177 -1.18 1.34 8.49
C HIS A 177 -0.42 0.18 7.83
N VAL A 178 -1.16 -0.62 7.08
CA VAL A 178 -0.65 -1.82 6.40
C VAL A 178 -1.29 -1.84 5.02
N SER A 179 -0.47 -1.69 3.99
CA SER A 179 -0.89 -1.76 2.59
C SER A 179 -0.54 -3.12 2.02
N LEU A 180 -1.57 -3.92 1.73
CA LEU A 180 -1.40 -5.23 1.09
C LEU A 180 -1.46 -5.06 -0.42
N SER A 181 -0.42 -5.48 -1.13
CA SER A 181 -0.30 -5.20 -2.56
C SER A 181 -1.43 -5.82 -3.40
N HIS A 182 -1.95 -6.98 -3.00
CA HIS A 182 -3.11 -7.58 -3.67
C HIS A 182 -4.42 -6.80 -3.47
N GLN A 183 -4.58 -6.08 -2.35
CA GLN A 183 -5.78 -5.26 -2.09
C GLN A 183 -5.70 -3.92 -2.80
N VAL A 184 -4.52 -3.31 -2.79
CA VAL A 184 -4.28 -2.00 -3.43
C VAL A 184 -4.30 -2.13 -4.95
N MET A 185 -3.64 -3.16 -5.50
CA MET A 185 -3.52 -3.34 -6.95
C MET A 185 -3.30 -4.81 -7.33
N PRO A 186 -4.37 -5.62 -7.54
CA PRO A 186 -4.29 -7.04 -7.89
C PRO A 186 -3.83 -7.28 -9.34
N MET A 187 -2.63 -6.81 -9.69
CA MET A 187 -2.02 -6.95 -11.02
C MET A 187 -0.84 -7.91 -10.97
N VAL A 188 -0.65 -8.74 -11.99
CA VAL A 188 0.46 -9.73 -12.09
C VAL A 188 1.85 -9.10 -11.89
N ARG A 189 2.09 -7.92 -12.48
CA ARG A 189 3.39 -7.25 -12.52
C ARG A 189 3.79 -6.72 -11.13
N ILE A 190 4.74 -7.40 -10.49
CA ILE A 190 5.16 -7.11 -9.11
C ILE A 190 5.79 -5.72 -8.93
N VAL A 191 6.59 -5.22 -9.89
CA VAL A 191 7.23 -3.90 -9.78
C VAL A 191 6.20 -2.76 -9.73
N PRO A 192 5.31 -2.58 -10.73
CA PRO A 192 4.32 -1.51 -10.67
C PRO A 192 3.33 -1.72 -9.52
N ARG A 193 2.96 -2.98 -9.19
CA ARG A 193 2.13 -3.29 -8.01
C ARG A 193 2.81 -2.83 -6.71
N GLY A 194 4.09 -3.12 -6.57
CA GLY A 194 4.88 -2.73 -5.41
C GLY A 194 5.04 -1.22 -5.28
N PHE A 195 5.24 -0.49 -6.37
CA PHE A 195 5.27 0.98 -6.33
C PHE A 195 3.94 1.57 -5.86
N THR A 196 2.81 1.07 -6.35
CA THR A 196 1.49 1.53 -5.90
C THR A 196 1.25 1.21 -4.42
N ALA A 197 1.62 0.00 -3.97
CA ALA A 197 1.51 -0.38 -2.56
C ALA A 197 2.40 0.48 -1.63
N CYS A 198 3.62 0.81 -2.05
CA CYS A 198 4.49 1.72 -1.30
C CYS A 198 3.95 3.15 -1.28
N ALA A 199 3.42 3.64 -2.40
CA ALA A 199 2.82 4.98 -2.47
C ALA A 199 1.61 5.10 -1.55
N ASP A 200 0.75 4.07 -1.51
CA ASP A 200 -0.37 3.98 -0.57
C ASP A 200 0.13 4.01 0.89
N ALA A 201 1.08 3.12 1.24
CA ALA A 201 1.63 3.05 2.59
C ALA A 201 2.27 4.38 3.06
N TYR A 202 2.89 5.11 2.12
CA TYR A 202 3.56 6.38 2.37
C TYR A 202 2.58 7.55 2.53
N LEU A 203 1.52 7.61 1.70
CA LEU A 203 0.64 8.78 1.59
C LEU A 203 -0.64 8.66 2.41
N THR A 204 -1.25 7.48 2.48
CA THR A 204 -2.57 7.30 3.10
C THR A 204 -2.63 7.74 4.56
N PRO A 205 -1.64 7.45 5.43
CA PRO A 205 -1.64 7.97 6.80
C PRO A 205 -1.61 9.50 6.86
N HIS A 206 -0.83 10.14 5.98
CA HIS A 206 -0.73 11.60 5.91
C HIS A 206 -2.05 12.23 5.44
N ILE A 207 -2.67 11.66 4.41
CA ILE A 207 -3.97 12.11 3.89
C ILE A 207 -5.05 11.97 4.97
N LYS A 208 -5.10 10.83 5.68
CA LYS A 208 -6.06 10.62 6.78
C LYS A 208 -5.92 11.67 7.88
N LYS A 209 -4.69 12.02 8.29
CA LYS A 209 -4.45 13.11 9.26
C LYS A 209 -4.98 14.45 8.77
N TYR A 210 -4.74 14.80 7.50
CA TYR A 210 -5.26 16.02 6.89
C TYR A 210 -6.80 16.04 6.89
N VAL A 211 -7.41 14.94 6.46
CA VAL A 211 -8.87 14.78 6.38
C VAL A 211 -9.53 14.86 7.76
N GLN A 212 -8.93 14.23 8.77
CA GLN A 212 -9.38 14.33 10.17
C GLN A 212 -9.24 15.75 10.72
N GLY A 213 -8.13 16.45 10.41
CA GLY A 213 -7.95 17.85 10.77
C GLY A 213 -9.01 18.75 10.15
N PHE A 214 -9.32 18.56 8.87
CA PHE A 214 -10.42 19.26 8.20
C PHE A 214 -11.76 18.98 8.86
N ALA A 215 -12.10 17.71 9.12
CA ALA A 215 -13.35 17.31 9.76
C ALA A 215 -13.48 17.90 11.18
N SER A 216 -12.39 17.99 11.94
CA SER A 216 -12.39 18.58 13.29
C SER A 216 -12.78 20.06 13.34
N GLY A 217 -12.66 20.78 12.21
CA GLY A 217 -13.10 22.17 12.07
C GLY A 217 -14.62 22.34 12.01
N PHE A 218 -15.38 21.25 11.87
CA PHE A 218 -16.85 21.26 11.80
C PHE A 218 -17.47 20.66 13.05
N LYS A 219 -18.64 21.19 13.41
CA LYS A 219 -19.47 20.62 14.46
C LYS A 219 -19.83 19.17 14.08
N ASP A 220 -19.75 18.27 15.05
CA ASP A 220 -19.99 16.82 14.88
C ASP A 220 -19.09 16.12 13.85
N SER A 221 -17.93 16.71 13.50
CA SER A 221 -16.94 16.13 12.59
C SER A 221 -17.52 15.74 11.21
N LEU A 222 -18.41 16.57 10.66
CA LEU A 222 -19.09 16.34 9.37
C LEU A 222 -20.03 15.12 9.36
N LYS A 223 -20.43 14.58 10.52
CA LYS A 223 -21.43 13.50 10.59
C LYS A 223 -22.72 13.91 9.89
N GLY A 224 -23.13 13.12 8.90
CA GLY A 224 -24.36 13.33 8.12
C GLY A 224 -24.18 14.19 6.86
N ILE A 225 -22.98 14.72 6.60
CA ILE A 225 -22.68 15.51 5.40
C ILE A 225 -21.97 14.63 4.38
N ASN A 226 -22.40 14.69 3.12
CA ASN A 226 -21.77 13.92 2.05
C ASN A 226 -20.46 14.59 1.59
N VAL A 227 -19.33 14.11 2.10
CA VAL A 227 -17.99 14.59 1.73
C VAL A 227 -17.40 13.68 0.66
N LEU A 228 -17.09 14.25 -0.49
CA LEU A 228 -16.61 13.57 -1.69
C LEU A 228 -15.22 14.09 -2.07
N PHE A 229 -14.26 13.17 -2.23
CA PHE A 229 -12.91 13.47 -2.69
C PHE A 229 -12.75 13.18 -4.18
N MET A 230 -12.07 14.07 -4.89
CA MET A 230 -11.72 13.88 -6.29
C MET A 230 -10.58 12.87 -6.43
N GLN A 231 -10.77 11.90 -7.32
CA GLN A 231 -9.80 10.88 -7.67
C GLN A 231 -8.99 11.28 -8.91
N SER A 232 -7.88 10.58 -9.17
CA SER A 232 -6.98 10.86 -10.31
C SER A 232 -7.61 10.60 -11.67
N ASP A 233 -8.66 9.78 -11.73
CA ASP A 233 -9.45 9.50 -12.93
C ASP A 233 -10.58 10.53 -13.16
N GLY A 234 -10.70 11.54 -12.28
CA GLY A 234 -11.77 12.54 -12.31
C GLY A 234 -13.05 12.11 -11.60
N GLY A 235 -13.10 10.91 -11.02
CA GLY A 235 -14.19 10.41 -10.21
C GLY A 235 -14.30 11.07 -8.83
N LEU A 236 -15.37 10.73 -8.11
CA LEU A 236 -15.61 11.17 -6.73
C LEU A 236 -15.79 9.95 -5.83
N THR A 237 -15.09 9.93 -4.69
CA THR A 237 -15.20 8.87 -3.68
C THR A 237 -15.62 9.46 -2.33
N PRO A 238 -16.53 8.81 -1.58
CA PRO A 238 -16.92 9.29 -0.25
C PRO A 238 -15.76 9.22 0.74
N MET A 239 -15.82 10.10 1.74
CA MET A 239 -14.90 10.07 2.87
C MET A 239 -15.27 8.93 3.82
N ASP A 240 -14.48 7.85 3.80
CA ASP A 240 -14.58 6.80 4.81
C ASP A 240 -13.83 7.22 6.07
N VAL A 241 -14.58 7.62 7.11
CA VAL A 241 -14.07 8.03 8.44
C VAL A 241 -13.76 6.80 9.29
#